data_AF-A0A4D4MQI0-F1
#
_entry.id   AF-A0A4D4MQI0-F1
#
_cell.length_a   1.000
_cell.length_b   1.000
_cell.length_c   1.000
_cell.angle_alpha   90.00
_cell.angle_beta   90.00
_cell.angle_gamma   90.00
#
_symmetry.space_group_name_H-M   'P 1'
#
loop_
_entity.id
_entity.type
_entity.pdbx_description
1 polymer ?
#
loop_
_entity_poly.entity_id
_entity_poly.type
_entity_poly.pdbx_seq_one_letter_code
_entity_poly.pdbx_strand_id
1 'polypeptide(L)'
;MDIVIRPPDAALETMPEVVRTMHTASGLLDELAAGTTLADAEAQVLAYVREHVKEPGKAPLCGNSVGTDRGFLARDMSALETYLHYRIVDVSSVKELARRWYPRAYFNSPEKSGNHRALADIRESIAELRYYREAIFVPQPGPDSETARTIAAKHVLPAQ
;
A
#
# COMPACT_ATOMS: atom_id res chain seq x y z
N MET A 1 -8.61 -1.31 -13.78
CA MET A 1 -8.31 0.12 -13.99
C MET A 1 -6.81 0.26 -14.08
N ASP A 2 -6.31 0.92 -15.12
CA ASP A 2 -4.90 1.27 -15.30
C ASP A 2 -4.88 2.72 -15.82
N ILE A 3 -4.18 3.61 -15.12
CA ILE A 3 -4.20 5.06 -15.38
C ILE A 3 -2.76 5.56 -15.32
N VAL A 4 -2.34 6.24 -16.39
CA VAL A 4 -1.05 6.91 -16.48
C VAL A 4 -1.29 8.42 -16.44
N ILE A 5 -0.59 9.12 -15.55
CA ILE A 5 -0.67 10.57 -15.41
C ILE A 5 0.49 11.18 -16.18
N ARG A 6 0.21 12.11 -17.09
CA ARG A 6 1.25 12.86 -17.80
C ARG A 6 1.79 13.97 -16.89
N PRO A 7 3.08 13.94 -16.50
CA PRO A 7 3.68 15.04 -15.75
C PRO A 7 4.01 16.23 -16.67
N PRO A 8 4.27 17.42 -16.12
CA PRO A 8 4.87 18.51 -16.88
C PRO A 8 6.22 18.11 -17.47
N ASP A 9 6.54 18.60 -18.67
CA ASP A 9 7.78 18.22 -19.38
C ASP A 9 9.04 18.53 -18.56
N ALA A 10 9.05 19.64 -17.80
CA ALA A 10 10.16 20.00 -16.91
C ALA A 10 10.46 18.93 -15.84
N ALA A 11 9.45 18.19 -15.37
CA ALA A 11 9.65 17.11 -14.41
C ALA A 11 10.43 15.93 -15.03
N LEU A 12 10.26 15.70 -16.33
CA LEU A 12 10.99 14.67 -17.08
C LEU A 12 12.46 15.06 -17.27
N GLU A 13 12.74 16.36 -17.44
CA GLU A 13 14.12 16.86 -17.60
C GLU A 13 14.91 16.72 -16.30
N THR A 14 14.29 16.99 -15.15
CA THR A 14 14.94 16.91 -13.83
C THR A 14 14.91 15.52 -13.20
N MET A 15 14.37 14.51 -13.90
CA MET A 15 14.23 13.16 -13.37
C MET A 15 15.62 12.53 -13.09
N PRO A 16 15.89 12.05 -11.86
CA PRO A 16 17.15 11.39 -11.54
C PRO A 16 17.39 10.16 -12.40
N GLU A 17 18.66 9.88 -12.73
CA GLU A 17 19.03 8.82 -13.69
C GLU A 17 18.55 7.41 -13.27
N VAL A 18 18.56 7.12 -11.96
CA VAL A 18 18.04 5.85 -11.43
C VAL A 18 16.54 5.70 -11.68
N VAL A 19 15.78 6.79 -11.56
CA VAL A 19 14.33 6.82 -11.80
C VAL A 19 14.05 6.71 -13.29
N ARG A 20 14.84 7.41 -14.13
CA ARG A 20 14.75 7.31 -15.59
C ARG A 20 14.97 5.87 -16.04
N THR A 21 16.07 5.25 -15.62
CA THR A 21 16.39 3.86 -15.99
C THR A 21 15.26 2.91 -15.60
N MET A 22 14.72 3.04 -14.39
CA MET A 22 13.60 2.23 -13.90
C MET A 22 12.35 2.41 -14.78
N HIS A 23 11.95 3.65 -15.07
CA HIS A 23 10.75 3.92 -15.87
C HIS A 23 10.91 3.62 -17.36
N THR A 24 12.13 3.66 -17.90
CA THR A 24 12.43 3.15 -19.24
C THR A 24 12.27 1.63 -19.27
N ALA A 25 12.86 0.91 -18.31
CA ALA A 25 12.76 -0.55 -18.25
C ALA A 25 11.33 -1.06 -18.06
N SER A 26 10.50 -0.31 -17.31
CA SER A 26 9.08 -0.64 -17.11
C SER A 26 8.17 -0.24 -18.28
N GLY A 27 8.70 0.42 -19.31
CA GLY A 27 7.94 0.99 -20.42
C GLY A 27 7.06 2.20 -20.05
N LEU A 28 7.18 2.74 -18.83
CA LEU A 28 6.32 3.83 -18.38
C LEU A 28 6.57 5.11 -19.18
N LEU A 29 7.83 5.44 -19.50
CA LEU A 29 8.16 6.68 -20.21
C LEU A 29 7.47 6.78 -21.58
N ASP A 30 7.29 5.65 -22.27
CA ASP A 30 6.63 5.59 -23.58
C ASP A 30 5.11 5.84 -23.46
N GLU A 31 4.51 5.51 -22.31
CA GLU A 31 3.08 5.68 -22.05
C GLU A 31 2.73 7.10 -21.57
N LEU A 32 3.69 7.84 -20.99
CA LEU A 32 3.43 9.16 -20.40
C LEU A 32 2.83 10.17 -21.38
N ALA A 33 3.21 10.10 -22.66
CA ALA A 33 2.72 11.03 -23.68
C ALA A 33 1.21 10.90 -23.92
N ALA A 34 0.66 9.70 -23.75
CA ALA A 34 -0.76 9.38 -23.86
C ALA A 34 -1.49 9.44 -22.50
N GLY A 35 -0.78 9.79 -21.43
CA GLY A 35 -1.33 9.90 -20.08
C GLY A 35 -2.38 11.02 -19.96
N THR A 36 -3.20 10.90 -18.91
CA THR A 36 -4.25 11.86 -18.58
C THR A 36 -3.75 12.93 -17.58
N THR A 37 -4.60 13.88 -17.25
CA THR A 37 -4.29 14.90 -16.24
C THR A 37 -4.44 14.35 -14.82
N LEU A 38 -3.78 14.96 -13.85
CA LEU A 38 -3.89 14.59 -12.44
C LEU A 38 -5.36 14.67 -11.94
N ALA A 39 -6.10 15.70 -12.35
CA ALA A 39 -7.48 15.92 -11.96
C ALA A 39 -8.42 14.83 -12.53
N ASP A 40 -8.23 14.48 -13.81
CA ASP A 40 -9.02 13.42 -14.44
C ASP A 40 -8.69 12.04 -13.84
N ALA A 41 -7.43 11.81 -13.49
CA ALA A 41 -7.01 10.59 -12.79
C ALA A 41 -7.65 10.51 -11.40
N GLU A 42 -7.61 11.59 -10.61
CA GLU A 42 -8.28 11.63 -9.30
C GLU A 42 -9.78 11.34 -9.41
N ALA A 43 -10.46 11.97 -10.36
CA ALA A 43 -11.90 11.77 -10.57
C ALA A 43 -12.23 10.31 -10.92
N GLN A 44 -11.46 9.69 -11.82
CA GLN A 44 -11.64 8.28 -12.21
C GLN A 44 -11.37 7.33 -11.04
N VAL A 45 -10.26 7.51 -10.32
CA VAL A 45 -9.91 6.66 -9.17
C VAL A 45 -10.96 6.80 -8.06
N LEU A 46 -11.39 8.02 -7.74
CA LEU A 46 -12.41 8.25 -6.72
C LEU A 46 -13.77 7.66 -7.11
N ALA A 47 -14.16 7.76 -8.39
CA ALA A 47 -15.37 7.11 -8.89
C ALA A 47 -15.29 5.58 -8.69
N TYR A 48 -14.18 4.97 -9.11
CA TYR A 48 -13.95 3.54 -8.91
C TYR A 48 -13.98 3.15 -7.42
N VAL A 49 -13.36 3.93 -6.53
CA VAL A 49 -13.40 3.67 -5.09
C VAL A 49 -14.83 3.73 -4.55
N ARG A 50 -15.65 4.70 -4.98
CA ARG A 50 -17.07 4.83 -4.58
C ARG A 50 -17.95 3.68 -5.08
N GLU A 51 -17.55 2.97 -6.12
CA GLU A 51 -18.25 1.74 -6.55
C GLU A 51 -18.13 0.64 -5.51
N HIS A 52 -16.99 0.55 -4.81
CA HIS A 52 -16.67 -0.51 -3.85
C HIS A 52 -16.82 -0.10 -2.38
N VAL A 53 -16.56 1.16 -2.05
CA VAL A 53 -16.58 1.72 -0.69
C VAL A 53 -17.64 2.82 -0.68
N LYS A 54 -18.87 2.49 -0.26
CA LYS A 54 -20.02 3.41 -0.35
C LYS A 54 -19.99 4.56 0.64
N GLU A 55 -19.37 4.35 1.79
CA GLU A 55 -19.29 5.34 2.86
C GLU A 55 -17.86 5.91 2.96
N PRO A 56 -17.71 7.24 3.00
CA PRO A 56 -16.41 7.87 3.21
C PRO A 56 -15.84 7.49 4.58
N GLY A 57 -14.51 7.44 4.66
CA GLY A 57 -13.81 7.18 5.91
C GLY A 57 -13.94 5.72 6.40
N LYS A 58 -14.36 4.77 5.58
CA LYS A 58 -14.41 3.34 5.99
C LYS A 58 -13.15 2.57 5.64
N ALA A 59 -12.67 2.72 4.40
CA ALA A 59 -11.56 1.93 3.90
C ALA A 59 -10.22 2.61 4.21
N PRO A 60 -9.27 1.96 4.92
CA PRO A 60 -7.91 2.46 5.04
C PRO A 60 -7.15 2.29 3.72
N LEU A 61 -6.12 3.10 3.51
CA LEU A 61 -5.18 2.90 2.41
C LEU A 61 -4.23 1.73 2.76
N CYS A 62 -4.01 0.81 1.81
CA CYS A 62 -3.28 -0.43 2.03
C CYS A 62 -2.15 -0.59 0.99
N GLY A 63 -0.96 -1.03 1.41
CA GLY A 63 0.16 -1.28 0.51
C GLY A 63 1.49 -1.44 1.26
N ASN A 64 2.58 -1.68 0.54
CA ASN A 64 3.93 -1.62 1.10
C ASN A 64 4.40 -0.16 1.20
N SER A 65 4.85 0.26 2.39
CA SER A 65 5.41 1.60 2.62
C SER A 65 4.45 2.73 2.21
N VAL A 66 3.15 2.44 2.33
CA VAL A 66 2.05 3.23 1.75
C VAL A 66 1.85 4.60 2.40
N GLY A 67 2.58 4.89 3.48
CA GLY A 67 2.67 6.22 4.07
C GLY A 67 3.26 7.25 3.09
N THR A 68 4.21 6.85 2.25
CA THR A 68 4.76 7.72 1.20
C THR A 68 3.70 8.05 0.16
N ASP A 69 2.98 7.04 -0.34
CA ASP A 69 1.89 7.22 -1.30
C ASP A 69 0.79 8.11 -0.73
N ARG A 70 0.43 7.92 0.55
CA ARG A 70 -0.53 8.80 1.23
C ARG A 70 -0.08 10.25 1.24
N GLY A 71 1.21 10.52 1.42
CA GLY A 71 1.77 11.87 1.34
C GLY A 71 1.56 12.52 -0.02
N PHE A 72 1.75 11.77 -1.11
CA PHE A 72 1.43 12.25 -2.47
C PHE A 72 -0.07 12.46 -2.66
N LEU A 73 -0.92 11.52 -2.23
CA LEU A 73 -2.37 11.68 -2.33
C LEU A 73 -2.88 12.90 -1.55
N ALA A 74 -2.38 13.15 -0.34
CA ALA A 74 -2.78 14.31 0.45
C ALA A 74 -2.43 15.64 -0.24
N ARG A 75 -1.32 15.69 -0.98
CA ARG A 75 -0.87 16.87 -1.71
C ARG A 75 -1.61 17.05 -3.05
N ASP A 76 -1.74 15.96 -3.80
CA ASP A 76 -2.04 16.00 -5.24
C ASP A 76 -3.46 15.47 -5.56
N MET A 77 -4.07 14.69 -4.67
CA MET A 77 -5.40 14.07 -4.82
C MET A 77 -6.23 14.17 -3.53
N SER A 78 -6.42 15.41 -3.06
CA SER A 78 -7.03 15.69 -1.75
C SER A 78 -8.47 15.16 -1.58
N ALA A 79 -9.27 15.12 -2.65
CA ALA A 79 -10.64 14.61 -2.59
C ALA A 79 -10.65 13.08 -2.45
N LEU A 80 -9.71 12.39 -3.11
CA LEU A 80 -9.50 10.96 -2.90
C LEU A 80 -9.00 10.67 -1.48
N GLU A 81 -7.99 11.41 -1.01
CA GLU A 81 -7.41 11.20 0.32
C GLU A 81 -8.45 11.37 1.44
N THR A 82 -9.25 12.44 1.35
CA THR A 82 -10.32 12.73 2.32
C THR A 82 -11.42 11.66 2.35
N TYR A 83 -11.64 10.97 1.23
CA TYR A 83 -12.64 9.90 1.15
C TYR A 83 -12.19 8.62 1.87
N LEU A 84 -10.88 8.41 1.99
CA LEU A 84 -10.30 7.24 2.66
C LEU A 84 -10.25 7.44 4.18
N HIS A 85 -10.21 6.35 4.94
CA HIS A 85 -10.01 6.43 6.39
C HIS A 85 -8.59 6.95 6.72
N TYR A 86 -8.43 7.64 7.84
CA TYR A 86 -7.14 8.26 8.24
C TYR A 86 -6.01 7.24 8.53
N ARG A 87 -6.38 6.01 8.92
CA ARG A 87 -5.41 4.91 9.13
C ARG A 87 -4.95 4.31 7.80
N ILE A 88 -3.80 3.65 7.88
CA ILE A 88 -3.24 2.84 6.81
C ILE A 88 -3.04 1.39 7.29
N VAL A 89 -3.03 0.45 6.36
CA VAL A 89 -2.52 -0.91 6.55
C VAL A 89 -1.23 -1.04 5.79
N ASP A 90 -0.11 -0.84 6.49
CA ASP A 90 1.22 -0.89 5.89
C ASP A 90 1.83 -2.30 6.02
N VAL A 91 1.95 -2.98 4.88
CA VAL A 91 2.56 -4.32 4.79
C VAL A 91 4.03 -4.29 5.21
N SER A 92 4.74 -3.20 4.96
CA SER A 92 6.14 -3.03 5.35
C SER A 92 6.30 -2.99 6.87
N SER A 93 5.29 -2.52 7.62
CA SER A 93 5.30 -2.61 9.09
C SER A 93 5.30 -4.07 9.55
N VAL A 94 4.45 -4.92 8.95
CA VAL A 94 4.40 -6.36 9.26
C VAL A 94 5.71 -7.05 8.85
N LYS A 95 6.25 -6.72 7.67
CA LYS A 95 7.56 -7.21 7.20
C LYS A 95 8.67 -6.92 8.20
N GLU A 96 8.73 -5.70 8.74
CA GLU A 96 9.77 -5.32 9.70
C GLU A 96 9.62 -6.04 11.05
N LEU A 97 8.39 -6.33 11.49
CA LEU A 97 8.12 -7.19 12.65
C LEU A 97 8.54 -8.65 12.37
N ALA A 98 8.17 -9.19 11.22
CA ALA A 98 8.55 -10.53 10.79
C ALA A 98 10.08 -10.70 10.78
N ARG A 99 10.81 -9.72 10.25
CA ARG A 99 12.27 -9.72 10.21
C ARG A 99 12.92 -9.82 11.58
N ARG A 100 12.34 -9.19 12.61
CA ARG A 100 12.90 -9.12 13.97
C ARG A 100 12.44 -10.26 14.85
N TRP A 101 11.17 -10.63 14.77
CA TRP A 101 10.55 -11.60 15.68
C TRP A 101 10.49 -13.01 15.08
N TYR A 102 10.43 -13.11 13.75
CA TYR A 102 10.28 -14.38 13.02
C TYR A 102 11.24 -14.48 11.83
N PRO A 103 12.59 -14.44 12.03
CA PRO A 103 13.55 -14.40 10.93
C PRO A 103 13.36 -15.53 9.90
N ARG A 104 12.97 -16.74 10.34
CA ARG A 104 12.67 -17.86 9.46
C ARG A 104 11.53 -17.57 8.49
N ALA A 105 10.44 -16.97 8.97
CA ALA A 105 9.33 -16.56 8.09
C ALA A 105 9.80 -15.45 7.14
N TYR A 106 10.53 -14.45 7.64
CA TYR A 106 11.06 -13.38 6.80
C TYR A 106 11.92 -13.90 5.63
N PHE A 107 12.90 -14.78 5.89
CA PHE A 107 13.78 -15.31 4.83
C PHE A 107 13.08 -16.30 3.88
N ASN A 108 11.85 -16.71 4.16
CA ASN A 108 11.03 -17.56 3.29
C ASN A 108 9.83 -16.81 2.71
N SER A 109 9.81 -15.47 2.78
CA SER A 109 8.77 -14.67 2.11
C SER A 109 8.91 -14.77 0.59
N PRO A 110 7.81 -14.73 -0.19
CA PRO A 110 7.87 -14.76 -1.65
C PRO A 110 8.79 -13.68 -2.25
N GLU A 111 9.52 -14.02 -3.30
CA GLU A 111 10.29 -13.05 -4.07
C GLU A 111 9.37 -12.12 -4.87
N LYS A 112 9.80 -10.86 -5.05
CA LYS A 112 9.09 -9.87 -5.86
C LYS A 112 9.54 -9.98 -7.32
N SER A 113 8.59 -9.92 -8.25
CA SER A 113 8.84 -10.09 -9.69
C SER A 113 9.36 -8.83 -10.40
N GLY A 114 9.32 -7.66 -9.73
CA GLY A 114 10.20 -6.53 -10.05
C GLY A 114 9.83 -5.69 -11.27
N ASN A 115 8.60 -5.79 -11.80
CA ASN A 115 8.22 -5.04 -13.00
C ASN A 115 7.90 -3.55 -12.75
N HIS A 116 7.90 -3.08 -11.50
CA HIS A 116 7.70 -1.67 -11.11
C HIS A 116 6.46 -1.01 -11.74
N ARG A 117 5.39 -1.78 -11.92
CA ARG A 117 4.10 -1.31 -12.39
C ARG A 117 3.10 -1.37 -11.25
N ALA A 118 2.33 -0.30 -11.07
CA ALA A 118 1.43 -0.13 -9.93
C ALA A 118 0.55 -1.36 -9.65
N LEU A 119 -0.12 -1.92 -10.66
CA LEU A 119 -1.00 -3.08 -10.47
C LEU A 119 -0.24 -4.35 -10.07
N ALA A 120 0.97 -4.56 -10.61
CA ALA A 120 1.81 -5.69 -10.24
C ALA A 120 2.27 -5.54 -8.78
N ASP A 121 2.78 -4.37 -8.41
CA ASP A 121 3.27 -4.08 -7.06
C ASP A 121 2.15 -4.17 -6.00
N ILE A 122 0.91 -3.77 -6.34
CA ILE A 122 -0.27 -3.94 -5.48
C ILE A 122 -0.55 -5.43 -5.26
N ARG A 123 -0.54 -6.25 -6.31
CA ARG A 123 -0.80 -7.69 -6.21
C ARG A 123 0.28 -8.39 -5.38
N GLU A 124 1.53 -7.98 -5.54
CA GLU A 124 2.64 -8.46 -4.74
C GLU A 124 2.48 -8.07 -3.26
N SER A 125 2.08 -6.83 -2.97
CA SER A 125 1.80 -6.38 -1.60
C SER A 125 0.70 -7.22 -0.93
N ILE A 126 -0.36 -7.54 -1.67
CA ILE A 126 -1.46 -8.40 -1.18
C ILE A 126 -0.97 -9.83 -0.92
N ALA A 127 -0.18 -10.39 -1.85
CA ALA A 127 0.40 -11.73 -1.69
C ALA A 127 1.36 -11.80 -0.49
N GLU A 128 2.21 -10.79 -0.31
CA GLU A 128 3.11 -10.67 0.83
C GLU A 128 2.34 -10.61 2.16
N LEU A 129 1.27 -9.80 2.24
CA LEU A 129 0.45 -9.74 3.46
C LEU A 129 -0.30 -11.05 3.73
N ARG A 130 -0.76 -11.76 2.69
CA ARG A 130 -1.34 -13.10 2.84
C ARG A 130 -0.33 -14.10 3.40
N TYR A 131 0.90 -14.07 2.89
CA TYR A 131 1.99 -14.90 3.43
C TYR A 131 2.21 -14.64 4.92
N TYR A 132 2.37 -13.38 5.34
CA TYR A 132 2.57 -13.08 6.75
C TYR A 132 1.37 -13.48 7.61
N ARG A 133 0.14 -13.29 7.12
CA ARG A 133 -1.08 -13.75 7.80
C ARG A 133 -1.03 -15.24 8.13
N GLU A 134 -0.48 -16.07 7.24
CA GLU A 134 -0.35 -17.51 7.45
C GLU A 134 0.87 -17.87 8.31
N ALA A 135 1.98 -17.13 8.15
CA ALA A 135 3.27 -17.50 8.73
C ALA A 135 3.49 -16.98 10.17
N ILE A 136 2.92 -15.83 10.54
CA ILE A 136 3.26 -15.17 11.83
C ILE A 136 2.06 -14.69 12.65
N PHE A 137 0.84 -14.71 12.10
CA PHE A 137 -0.36 -14.40 12.88
C PHE A 137 -0.98 -15.67 13.47
N VAL A 138 -1.80 -15.51 14.51
CA VAL A 138 -2.57 -16.63 15.06
C VAL A 138 -3.54 -17.15 13.99
N PRO A 139 -3.58 -18.47 13.74
CA PRO A 139 -4.51 -19.06 12.77
C PRO A 139 -5.96 -18.67 13.04
N GLN A 140 -6.72 -18.47 11.97
CA GLN A 140 -8.17 -18.23 12.07
C GLN A 140 -8.89 -19.45 12.68
N PRO A 141 -9.93 -19.25 13.51
CA PRO A 141 -10.61 -17.98 13.83
C PRO A 141 -9.91 -17.08 14.87
N GLY A 142 -8.72 -17.46 15.35
CA GLY A 142 -8.06 -16.80 16.47
C GLY A 142 -8.53 -17.33 17.82
N PRO A 143 -8.00 -16.79 18.93
CA PRO A 143 -8.44 -17.16 20.28
C PRO A 143 -9.90 -16.75 20.50
N ASP A 144 -10.65 -17.57 21.25
CA ASP A 144 -11.99 -17.19 21.70
C ASP A 144 -11.94 -16.01 22.69
N SER A 145 -13.12 -15.51 23.06
CA SER A 145 -13.23 -14.34 23.93
C SER A 145 -12.59 -14.55 25.32
N GLU A 146 -12.62 -15.77 25.86
CA GLU A 146 -12.05 -16.07 27.16
C GLU A 146 -10.52 -16.12 27.12
N THR A 147 -9.97 -16.81 26.12
CA THR A 147 -8.54 -16.89 25.85
C THR A 147 -7.97 -15.50 25.57
N ALA A 148 -8.65 -14.69 24.75
CA ALA A 148 -8.24 -13.31 24.44
C ALA A 148 -8.21 -12.43 25.70
N ARG A 149 -9.21 -12.51 26.58
CA ARG A 149 -9.23 -11.78 27.86
C ARG A 149 -8.09 -12.21 28.78
N THR A 150 -7.79 -13.51 28.83
CA THR A 150 -6.68 -14.05 29.63
C THR A 150 -5.32 -13.55 29.13
N ILE A 151 -5.12 -13.45 27.82
CA ILE A 151 -3.92 -12.84 27.24
C ILE A 151 -3.86 -11.35 27.60
N ALA A 152 -4.94 -10.61 27.42
CA ALA A 152 -5.00 -9.17 27.70
C ALA A 152 -4.66 -8.83 29.16
N ALA A 153 -5.13 -9.64 30.13
CA ALA A 153 -4.85 -9.45 31.54
C ALA A 153 -3.34 -9.46 31.89
N LYS A 154 -2.50 -10.14 31.09
CA LYS A 154 -1.04 -10.18 31.28
C LYS A 154 -0.34 -8.87 30.91
N HIS A 155 -1.02 -7.97 30.19
CA HIS A 155 -0.44 -6.77 29.60
C HIS A 155 -1.10 -5.47 30.11
N VAL A 156 -1.95 -5.54 31.13
CA VAL A 156 -2.53 -4.35 31.77
C VAL A 156 -1.42 -3.59 32.49
N LEU A 157 -1.21 -2.33 32.12
CA LEU A 157 -0.26 -1.45 32.78
C LEU A 157 -0.83 -0.98 34.14
N PRO A 158 0.00 -0.83 35.18
CA PRO A 158 -0.44 -0.21 36.42
C PRO A 158 -0.93 1.22 36.17
N ALA A 159 -1.93 1.67 36.93
CA ALA A 159 -2.38 3.06 36.91
C ALA A 159 -1.21 3.97 37.32
N GLN A 160 -1.05 5.08 36.59
CA GLN A 160 -0.08 6.14 36.92
C GLN A 160 -0.49 6.90 38.17
#